data_AF-A0A920GK99-F1
#
_entry.id   AF-A0A920GK99-F1
#
_cell.length_a   1.000
_cell.length_b   1.000
_cell.length_c   1.000
_cell.angle_alpha   90.00
_cell.angle_beta   90.00
_cell.angle_gamma   90.00
#
_symmetry.space_group_name_H-M   'P 1'
#
loop_
_entity.id
_entity.type
_entity.pdbx_description
1 polymer ?
#
loop_
_entity_poly.entity_id
_entity_poly.type
_entity_poly.pdbx_seq_one_letter_code
_entity_poly.pdbx_strand_id
1 'polypeptide(L)'
;MIYALISVAFRSYSLPILIMTAIPFGFMGAVFGHLIFNEPMAMFSYFGIGAAAGVVVNDNLVLIDYTRRLENEGKLPPRQF
;
A
#
# COMPACT_ATOMS: atom_id res chain seq x y z
N MET A 1 -14.38 4.54 -10.16
CA MET A 1 -14.01 3.72 -11.33
C MET A 1 -12.69 2.98 -11.13
N ILE A 2 -11.59 3.66 -10.81
CA ILE A 2 -10.28 3.03 -10.53
C ILE A 2 -10.35 1.96 -9.42
N TYR A 3 -11.04 2.23 -8.31
CA TYR A 3 -11.24 1.25 -7.24
C TYR A 3 -11.89 -0.07 -7.72
N ALA A 4 -12.93 0.02 -8.55
CA ALA A 4 -13.64 -1.15 -9.06
C ALA A 4 -12.76 -1.99 -10.00
N LEU A 5 -11.99 -1.34 -10.88
CA LEU A 5 -11.04 -2.02 -11.77
C LEU A 5 -9.96 -2.77 -10.99
N ILE A 6 -9.39 -2.14 -9.96
CA ILE A 6 -8.37 -2.74 -9.10
C ILE A 6 -8.98 -3.88 -8.28
N SER A 7 -10.19 -3.71 -7.73
CA SER A 7 -10.86 -4.75 -6.95
C SER A 7 -11.15 -6.02 -7.75
N VAL A 8 -11.52 -5.88 -9.03
CA VAL A 8 -11.72 -7.02 -9.92
C VAL A 8 -10.39 -7.67 -10.28
N ALA A 9 -9.34 -6.88 -10.57
CA ALA A 9 -8.02 -7.40 -10.91
C ALA A 9 -7.37 -8.20 -9.77
N PHE A 10 -7.53 -7.75 -8.51
CA PHE A 10 -6.93 -8.39 -7.34
C PHE A 10 -7.84 -9.40 -6.64
N ARG A 11 -9.08 -9.60 -7.13
CA ARG A 11 -10.09 -10.52 -6.54
C ARG A 11 -10.27 -10.37 -5.02
N SER A 12 -10.00 -9.19 -4.49
CA SER A 12 -9.98 -8.91 -3.06
C SER A 12 -10.40 -7.46 -2.84
N TYR A 13 -11.18 -7.22 -1.80
CA TYR A 13 -11.65 -5.88 -1.42
C TYR A 13 -10.68 -5.17 -0.47
N SER A 14 -9.80 -5.92 0.21
CA SER A 14 -8.80 -5.37 1.13
C SER A 14 -7.57 -4.81 0.42
N LEU A 15 -7.11 -5.48 -0.65
CA LEU A 15 -5.95 -5.02 -1.45
C LEU A 15 -6.17 -3.63 -2.09
N PRO A 16 -7.33 -3.32 -2.71
CA PRO A 16 -7.60 -2.01 -3.28
C PRO A 16 -7.59 -0.90 -2.24
N ILE A 17 -8.15 -1.14 -1.05
CA ILE A 17 -8.13 -0.18 0.06
C ILE A 17 -6.68 0.12 0.44
N LEU A 18 -5.87 -0.92 0.54
CA LEU A 18 -4.47 -0.80 0.89
C LEU A 18 -3.67 0.03 -0.14
N ILE A 19 -3.89 -0.23 -1.42
CA ILE A 19 -3.30 0.57 -2.52
C ILE A 19 -3.78 2.04 -2.42
N MET A 20 -5.06 2.27 -2.16
CA MET A 20 -5.60 3.63 -2.01
C MET A 20 -5.02 4.36 -0.80
N THR A 21 -4.62 3.67 0.27
CA THR A 21 -3.88 4.28 1.38
C THR A 21 -2.41 4.54 1.05
N ALA A 22 -1.78 3.71 0.23
CA ALA A 22 -0.37 3.89 -0.13
C ALA A 22 -0.11 5.16 -0.96
N ILE A 23 -1.08 5.58 -1.79
CA ILE A 23 -1.00 6.79 -2.63
C ILE A 23 -0.83 8.08 -1.81
N PRO A 24 -1.71 8.43 -0.84
CA PRO A 24 -1.54 9.63 -0.03
C PRO A 24 -0.26 9.59 0.81
N PHE A 25 0.17 8.43 1.29
CA PHE A 25 1.45 8.30 1.99
C PHE A 25 2.65 8.58 1.07
N GLY A 26 2.67 8.01 -0.13
CA GLY A 26 3.71 8.28 -1.13
C GLY A 26 3.73 9.75 -1.54
N PHE A 27 2.54 10.36 -1.72
CA PHE A 27 2.41 11.78 -2.04
C PHE A 27 2.94 12.67 -0.91
N MET A 28 2.59 12.39 0.35
CA MET A 28 3.12 13.12 1.52
C MET A 28 4.65 13.03 1.57
N GLY A 29 5.21 11.84 1.40
CA GLY A 29 6.67 11.64 1.35
C GLY A 29 7.33 12.45 0.24
N ALA A 30 6.73 12.48 -0.94
CA ALA A 30 7.22 13.29 -2.04
C ALA A 30 7.12 14.80 -1.73
N VAL A 31 6.01 15.28 -1.18
CA VAL A 31 5.85 16.70 -0.80
C VAL A 31 6.92 17.11 0.20
N PHE A 32 7.11 16.34 1.28
CA PHE A 32 8.16 16.63 2.26
C PHE A 32 9.56 16.56 1.66
N GLY A 33 9.84 15.56 0.83
CA GLY A 33 11.14 15.46 0.14
C GLY A 33 11.42 16.70 -0.70
N HIS A 34 10.48 17.10 -1.56
CA HIS A 34 10.65 18.25 -2.43
C HIS A 34 10.74 19.58 -1.65
N LEU A 35 10.02 19.70 -0.52
CA LEU A 35 10.13 20.86 0.36
C LEU A 35 11.52 20.98 1.00
N ILE A 36 12.12 19.86 1.43
CA ILE A 36 13.46 19.84 2.04
C ILE A 36 14.54 20.16 0.99
N PHE A 37 14.41 19.61 -0.22
CA PHE A 37 15.37 19.81 -1.31
C PHE A 37 15.09 21.05 -2.16
N ASN A 38 14.02 21.78 -1.89
CA ASN A 38 13.55 22.96 -2.63
C ASN A 38 13.44 22.74 -4.15
N GLU A 39 13.03 21.53 -4.55
CA GLU A 39 12.88 21.13 -5.95
C GLU A 39 11.40 21.05 -6.35
N PRO A 40 11.03 21.43 -7.58
CA PRO A 40 9.67 21.30 -8.05
C PRO A 40 9.30 19.82 -8.31
N MET A 41 8.00 19.52 -8.23
CA MET A 41 7.48 18.22 -8.64
C MET A 41 7.70 17.99 -10.14
N ALA A 42 8.44 16.94 -10.47
CA ALA A 42 8.77 16.56 -11.84
C ALA A 42 8.23 15.16 -12.15
N MET A 43 8.36 14.75 -13.42
CA MET A 43 7.93 13.42 -13.88
C MET A 43 8.54 12.29 -13.02
N PHE A 44 9.81 12.41 -12.65
CA PHE A 44 10.49 11.45 -11.78
C PHE A 44 9.92 11.38 -10.36
N SER A 45 9.39 12.48 -9.83
CA SER A 45 8.72 12.51 -8.53
C SER A 45 7.47 11.63 -8.52
N TYR A 46 6.71 11.63 -9.61
CA TYR A 46 5.53 10.76 -9.76
C TYR A 46 5.91 9.29 -9.89
N PHE A 47 6.99 8.96 -10.59
CA PHE A 47 7.53 7.60 -10.59
C PHE A 47 7.98 7.17 -9.19
N GLY A 48 8.61 8.07 -8.42
CA GLY A 48 8.98 7.84 -7.03
C GLY A 48 7.78 7.57 -6.12
N ILE A 49 6.70 8.35 -6.27
CA ILE A 49 5.44 8.11 -5.53
C ILE A 49 4.87 6.73 -5.87
N GLY A 50 4.86 6.35 -7.15
CA GLY A 50 4.41 5.03 -7.59
C GLY A 50 5.27 3.88 -7.03
N ALA A 51 6.60 4.05 -7.03
CA ALA A 51 7.53 3.08 -6.45
C ALA A 51 7.32 2.92 -4.94
N ALA A 52 7.19 4.03 -4.20
CA ALA A 52 6.91 4.03 -2.77
C ALA A 52 5.57 3.34 -2.46
N ALA A 53 4.54 3.60 -3.27
CA ALA A 53 3.25 2.93 -3.12
C ALA A 53 3.38 1.41 -3.32
N GLY A 54 4.20 0.96 -4.28
CA GLY A 54 4.49 -0.46 -4.49
C GLY A 54 5.14 -1.15 -3.30
N VAL A 55 6.12 -0.50 -2.66
CA VAL A 55 6.79 -1.02 -1.44
C VAL A 55 5.79 -1.21 -0.30
N VAL A 56 4.99 -0.18 0.01
CA VAL A 56 3.99 -0.23 1.08
C VAL A 56 2.93 -1.30 0.84
N VAL A 57 2.53 -1.50 -0.41
CA VAL A 57 1.57 -2.56 -0.77
C VAL A 57 2.16 -3.94 -0.53
N ASN A 58 3.42 -4.15 -0.95
CA ASN A 58 4.11 -5.41 -0.77
C ASN A 58 4.29 -5.75 0.72
N ASP A 59 4.74 -4.79 1.52
CA ASP A 59 5.00 -5.00 2.96
C ASP A 59 3.74 -5.43 3.70
N ASN A 60 2.62 -4.76 3.42
CA ASN A 60 1.34 -5.12 4.03
C ASN A 60 0.80 -6.47 3.53
N LEU A 61 1.01 -6.81 2.26
CA LEU A 61 0.62 -8.13 1.73
C LEU A 61 1.38 -9.25 2.47
N VAL A 62 2.69 -9.08 2.65
CA VAL A 62 3.53 -10.02 3.40
C VAL A 62 3.08 -10.13 4.85
N LEU A 63 2.75 -9.00 5.51
CA LEU A 63 2.26 -9.02 6.89
C LEU A 63 0.91 -9.73 7.03
N ILE A 64 -0.02 -9.50 6.10
CA ILE A 64 -1.32 -10.16 6.08
C ILE A 64 -1.15 -11.66 5.83
N ASP A 65 -0.30 -12.04 4.88
CA ASP A 65 0.00 -13.44 4.58
C ASP A 65 0.62 -14.14 5.80
N TYR A 66 1.56 -13.48 6.45
CA TYR A 66 2.17 -13.96 7.69
C TYR A 66 1.15 -14.14 8.81
N THR A 67 0.24 -13.17 8.99
CA THR A 67 -0.82 -13.25 10.01
C THR A 67 -1.75 -14.44 9.73
N ARG A 68 -2.19 -14.63 8.49
CA ARG A 68 -3.01 -15.79 8.08
C ARG A 68 -2.28 -17.11 8.29
N ARG A 69 -0.98 -17.16 8.00
CA ARG A 69 -0.16 -18.34 8.26
C ARG A 69 -0.10 -18.67 9.75
N LEU A 70 0.09 -17.67 10.62
CA LEU A 70 0.07 -17.86 12.07
C LEU A 70 -1.30 -18.31 12.60
N GLU A 71 -2.40 -17.79 12.04
CA GLU A 71 -3.78 -18.26 12.32
C GLU A 71 -3.92 -19.75 11.96
N ASN A 72 -3.47 -20.15 10.76
CA ASN A 72 -3.53 -21.55 10.31
C ASN A 72 -2.63 -22.49 11.11
N GLU A 73 -1.51 -21.99 11.64
CA GLU A 73 -0.61 -22.73 12.54
C GLU A 73 -1.13 -22.81 13.99
N GLY A 74 -2.30 -22.22 14.29
CA GLY A 74 -2.90 -22.20 15.63
C GLY A 74 -2.16 -21.33 16.65
N LYS A 75 -1.23 -20.48 16.17
CA LYS A 75 -0.39 -19.60 17.01
C LYS A 75 -1.09 -18.28 17.37
N LEU A 76 -2.20 -17.97 16.70
CA LEU A 76 -3.09 -16.85 17.02
C LEU A 76 -4.44 -17.38 17.50
N PRO A 77 -5.06 -16.79 18.54
CA PRO A 77 -6.41 -17.16 18.96
C PRO A 77 -7.39 -16.94 17.79
N PRO A 78 -8.39 -17.83 17.60
CA PRO A 78 -9.38 -17.66 16.55
C PRO A 78 -10.06 -16.30 16.69
N ARG A 79 -10.09 -15.54 15.59
CA ARG A 79 -10.76 -14.23 15.55
C ARG A 79 -12.21 -14.39 16.03
N GLN A 80 -12.51 -13.77 17.17
CA GLN A 80 -13.87 -13.66 17.70
C GLN A 80 -14.60 -12.51 16.99
N PHE A 81 -14.91 -12.68 15.70
CA PHE A 81 -15.86 -11.83 14.98
C PHE A 81 -16.67 -12.67 14.00
#